data_AF-A0A4Z0JKQ8-F1
#
_entry.id   AF-A0A4Z0JKQ8-F1
#
_cell.length_a   1.000
_cell.length_b   1.000
_cell.length_c   1.000
_cell.angle_alpha   90.00
_cell.angle_beta   90.00
_cell.angle_gamma   90.00
#
_symmetry.space_group_name_H-M   'P 1'
#
loop_
_entity.id
_entity.type
_entity.pdbx_description
1 polymer ?
#
loop_
_entity_poly.entity_id
_entity_poly.type
_entity_poly.pdbx_seq_one_letter_code
_entity_poly.pdbx_strand_id
1 'polypeptide(L)'
;MSEEKKLQEVKKVNQLLNRLNTSVQDNDAIKKEILTAYAVINKSEKVSQQQKQIPEAIRNLNWYLRNLAFANEYHFTKEQNDIINQLEVMSRSLKDSPIGIINGVTMGF
;
A
#
# COMPACT_ATOMS: atom_id res chain seq x y z
N MET A 1 2.15 -4.97 17.58
CA MET A 1 1.67 -3.60 17.29
C MET A 1 0.23 -3.46 17.78
N SER A 2 -0.15 -2.33 18.39
CA SER A 2 -1.54 -2.08 18.83
C SER A 2 -2.48 -1.85 17.64
N GLU A 3 -3.77 -2.15 17.79
CA GLU A 3 -4.75 -2.02 16.71
C GLU A 3 -4.89 -0.57 16.21
N GLU A 4 -4.77 0.41 17.12
CA GLU A 4 -4.76 1.83 16.77
C GLU A 4 -3.59 2.20 15.85
N LYS A 5 -2.38 1.69 16.12
CA LYS A 5 -1.21 1.92 15.24
C LYS A 5 -1.44 1.32 13.86
N LYS A 6 -1.99 0.11 13.78
CA LYS A 6 -2.34 -0.51 12.48
C LYS A 6 -3.35 0.33 11.72
N LEU A 7 -4.36 0.86 12.41
CA LEU A 7 -5.38 1.71 11.81
C LEU A 7 -4.77 3.00 11.25
N GLN A 8 -3.85 3.63 11.99
CA GLN A 8 -3.16 4.82 11.51
C GLN A 8 -2.32 4.54 10.27
N GLU A 9 -1.63 3.39 10.22
CA GLU A 9 -0.85 2.99 9.04
C GLU A 9 -1.74 2.73 7.82
N VAL A 10 -2.85 1.99 7.98
CA VAL A 10 -3.84 1.78 6.91
C VAL A 10 -4.40 3.10 6.41
N LYS A 11 -4.80 4.00 7.32
CA LYS A 11 -5.30 5.34 6.97
C LYS A 11 -4.27 6.14 6.18
N LYS A 12 -3.00 6.13 6.62
CA LYS A 12 -1.93 6.86 5.95
C LYS A 12 -1.66 6.30 4.55
N VAL A 13 -1.67 4.98 4.36
CA VAL A 13 -1.55 4.38 3.01
C VAL A 13 -2.73 4.75 2.13
N ASN A 14 -3.96 4.67 2.65
CA ASN A 14 -5.17 5.09 1.91
C ASN A 14 -5.11 6.57 1.50
N GLN A 15 -4.61 7.44 2.37
CA GLN A 15 -4.41 8.86 2.05
C GLN A 15 -3.36 9.06 0.94
N LEU A 16 -2.24 8.34 0.98
CA LEU A 16 -1.22 8.41 -0.07
C LEU A 16 -1.74 7.89 -1.42
N LEU A 17 -2.48 6.78 -1.43
CA LEU A 17 -3.13 6.26 -2.64
C LEU A 17 -4.13 7.26 -3.21
N ASN A 18 -4.95 7.90 -2.37
CA ASN A 18 -5.89 8.92 -2.83
C ASN A 18 -5.17 10.16 -3.39
N ARG A 19 -4.08 10.59 -2.75
CA ARG A 19 -3.25 11.71 -3.24
C ARG A 19 -2.61 11.38 -4.58
N LEU A 20 -2.08 10.16 -4.74
CA LEU A 20 -1.52 9.70 -6.02
C LEU A 20 -2.60 9.65 -7.11
N ASN A 21 -3.77 9.12 -6.80
CA ASN A 21 -4.89 9.07 -7.75
C ASN A 21 -5.33 10.48 -8.21
N THR A 22 -5.34 11.43 -7.27
CA THR A 22 -5.74 12.82 -7.55
C THR A 22 -4.66 13.57 -8.34
N SER A 23 -3.38 13.28 -8.12
CA SER A 23 -2.28 13.94 -8.83
C SER A 23 -2.03 13.41 -10.24
N VAL A 24 -2.58 12.24 -10.59
CA VAL A 24 -2.54 11.69 -11.96
C VAL A 24 -3.63 12.36 -12.80
N GLN A 25 -3.21 13.18 -13.76
CA GLN A 25 -4.10 13.77 -14.77
C GLN A 25 -4.15 12.85 -16.01
N ASP A 26 -5.36 12.67 -16.56
CA ASP A 26 -5.62 12.06 -17.88
C ASP A 26 -4.94 10.72 -18.18
N ASN A 27 -4.79 9.85 -17.16
CA ASN A 27 -4.35 8.47 -17.34
C ASN A 27 -5.22 7.50 -16.55
N ASP A 28 -6.28 7.01 -17.19
CA ASP A 28 -7.26 6.10 -16.58
C ASP A 28 -6.66 4.75 -16.21
N ALA A 29 -5.63 4.28 -16.93
CA ALA A 29 -4.96 3.02 -16.64
C ALA A 29 -4.22 3.09 -15.30
N ILE A 30 -3.45 4.17 -15.06
CA ILE A 30 -2.79 4.41 -13.78
C ILE A 30 -3.81 4.57 -12.65
N LYS A 31 -4.87 5.37 -12.86
CA LYS A 31 -5.93 5.55 -11.86
C LYS A 31 -6.59 4.22 -11.49
N LYS A 32 -6.88 3.38 -12.48
CA LYS A 32 -7.45 2.04 -12.27
C LYS A 32 -6.53 1.17 -11.42
N GLU A 33 -5.22 1.20 -11.65
CA GLU A 33 -4.27 0.41 -10.86
C GLU A 33 -4.18 0.91 -9.41
N ILE A 34 -4.20 2.23 -9.21
CA ILE A 34 -4.22 2.83 -7.86
C ILE A 34 -5.49 2.42 -7.10
N LEU A 35 -6.65 2.49 -7.76
CA LEU A 35 -7.94 2.05 -7.19
C LEU A 35 -7.96 0.55 -6.91
N THR A 36 -7.29 -0.25 -7.74
CA THR A 36 -7.15 -1.69 -7.52
C THR A 36 -6.35 -1.96 -6.25
N ALA A 37 -5.21 -1.29 -6.05
CA ALA A 37 -4.43 -1.40 -4.82
C ALA A 37 -5.24 -0.98 -3.58
N TYR A 38 -5.99 0.12 -3.68
CA TYR A 38 -6.90 0.56 -2.61
C TYR A 38 -7.96 -0.50 -2.29
N ALA A 39 -8.61 -1.06 -3.32
CA ALA A 39 -9.64 -2.08 -3.14
C ALA A 39 -9.10 -3.36 -2.50
N VAL A 40 -7.90 -3.80 -2.90
CA VAL A 40 -7.24 -4.98 -2.29
C VAL A 40 -6.98 -4.76 -0.80
N ILE A 41 -6.43 -3.61 -0.43
CA ILE A 41 -6.17 -3.26 0.97
C ILE A 41 -7.46 -3.23 1.78
N ASN A 42 -8.52 -2.60 1.24
CA ASN A 42 -9.77 -2.35 1.96
C ASN A 42 -10.83 -3.46 1.78
N LYS A 43 -10.47 -4.60 1.16
CA LYS A 43 -11.39 -5.73 0.96
C LYS A 43 -11.89 -6.34 2.27
N SER A 44 -11.09 -6.31 3.33
CA SER A 44 -11.46 -6.82 4.65
C SER A 44 -11.91 -5.69 5.56
N GLU A 45 -12.92 -5.96 6.40
CA GLU A 45 -13.34 -5.04 7.46
C GLU A 45 -12.38 -5.00 8.66
N LYS A 46 -11.49 -6.01 8.79
CA LYS A 46 -10.54 -6.10 9.90
C LYS A 46 -9.27 -5.33 9.58
N VAL A 47 -8.96 -4.30 10.37
CA VAL A 47 -7.75 -3.45 10.22
C VAL A 47 -6.46 -4.27 10.16
N SER A 48 -6.34 -5.29 11.02
CA SER A 48 -5.19 -6.21 10.99
C SER A 48 -5.03 -6.97 9.67
N GLN A 49 -6.11 -7.28 8.97
CA GLN A 49 -6.06 -7.91 7.65
C GLN A 49 -5.75 -6.87 6.57
N GLN A 50 -6.34 -5.68 6.63
CA GLN A 50 -6.02 -4.57 5.74
C GLN A 50 -4.52 -4.26 5.75
N GLN A 51 -3.91 -4.15 6.94
CA GLN A 51 -2.48 -3.92 7.10
C GLN A 51 -1.62 -5.01 6.45
N LYS A 52 -2.02 -6.28 6.57
CA LYS A 52 -1.31 -7.41 5.95
C LYS A 52 -1.35 -7.40 4.42
N GLN A 53 -2.36 -6.77 3.82
CA GLN A 53 -2.48 -6.64 2.37
C GLN A 53 -1.60 -5.52 1.79
N ILE A 54 -1.21 -4.53 2.60
CA ILE A 54 -0.44 -3.36 2.14
C ILE A 54 0.84 -3.75 1.39
N PRO A 55 1.73 -4.61 1.92
CA PRO A 55 3.00 -4.91 1.26
C PRO A 55 2.84 -5.43 -0.16
N GLU A 56 1.88 -6.35 -0.37
CA GLU A 56 1.64 -6.95 -1.67
C GLU A 56 0.95 -5.99 -2.64
N ALA A 57 -0.11 -5.32 -2.19
CA ALA A 57 -0.85 -4.36 -3.01
C ALA A 57 0.05 -3.22 -3.52
N ILE A 58 0.89 -2.67 -2.64
CA ILE A 58 1.84 -1.61 -3.01
C ILE A 58 2.97 -2.12 -3.89
N ARG A 59 3.48 -3.34 -3.66
CA ARG A 59 4.49 -3.95 -4.54
C ARG A 59 3.96 -4.10 -5.97
N ASN A 60 2.73 -4.57 -6.14
CA ASN A 60 2.12 -4.77 -7.45
C ASN A 60 1.91 -3.44 -8.18
N LEU A 61 1.36 -2.43 -7.49
CA LEU A 61 1.24 -1.07 -8.01
C LEU A 61 2.61 -0.51 -8.43
N ASN A 62 3.62 -0.59 -7.57
CA ASN A 62 4.96 -0.07 -7.87
C ASN A 62 5.61 -0.77 -9.07
N TRP A 63 5.40 -2.07 -9.23
CA TRP A 63 5.89 -2.80 -10.39
C TRP A 63 5.27 -2.25 -11.69
N TYR A 64 3.95 -2.04 -11.70
CA TYR A 64 3.24 -1.44 -12.83
C TYR A 64 3.76 -0.03 -13.14
N LEU A 65 3.81 0.86 -12.14
CA LEU A 65 4.25 2.24 -12.33
C LEU A 65 5.70 2.33 -12.85
N ARG A 66 6.60 1.47 -12.34
CA ARG A 66 7.99 1.42 -12.82
C ARG A 66 8.08 0.96 -14.27
N ASN A 67 7.28 -0.03 -14.68
CA ASN A 67 7.28 -0.47 -16.07
C ASN A 67 6.85 0.65 -17.01
N LEU A 68 5.82 1.43 -16.65
CA LEU A 68 5.41 2.60 -17.44
C LEU A 68 6.54 3.65 -17.53
N ALA A 69 7.22 3.93 -16.41
CA ALA A 69 8.34 4.87 -16.39
C ALA A 69 9.51 4.39 -17.26
N PHE A 70 9.87 3.10 -17.17
CA PHE A 70 10.94 2.50 -17.97
C PHE A 70 10.61 2.46 -19.47
N ALA A 71 9.35 2.21 -19.82
CA ALA A 71 8.88 2.23 -21.20
C ALA A 71 8.71 3.65 -21.77
N ASN A 72 8.93 4.70 -20.96
CA ASN A 72 8.63 6.09 -21.29
C ASN A 72 7.16 6.34 -21.66
N GLU A 73 6.24 5.51 -21.16
CA GLU A 73 4.79 5.64 -21.37
C GLU A 73 4.16 6.67 -20.43
N TYR A 74 4.83 6.98 -19.31
CA TYR A 74 4.39 8.02 -18.39
C TYR A 74 5.57 8.65 -17.64
N HIS A 75 5.59 9.99 -17.59
CA HIS A 75 6.58 10.75 -16.83
C HIS A 75 5.98 11.23 -15.51
N PHE A 76 6.33 10.53 -14.43
CA PHE A 76 5.86 10.89 -13.10
C PHE A 76 6.45 12.23 -12.64
N THR A 77 5.60 13.11 -12.11
CA THR A 77 6.04 14.37 -11.51
C THR A 77 6.86 14.12 -10.24
N LYS A 78 7.58 15.15 -9.78
CA LYS A 78 8.29 15.07 -8.49
C LYS A 78 7.34 14.68 -7.34
N GLU A 79 6.16 15.30 -7.27
CA GLU A 79 5.17 14.99 -6.25
C GLU A 79 4.71 13.53 -6.32
N GLN A 80 4.40 13.02 -7.52
CA GLN A 80 3.98 11.62 -7.69
C GLN A 80 5.09 10.65 -7.26
N ASN A 81 6.34 10.91 -7.64
CA ASN A 81 7.48 10.10 -7.21
C ASN A 81 7.68 10.14 -5.70
N ASP A 82 7.51 11.29 -5.04
CA ASP A 82 7.60 11.41 -3.59
C ASP A 82 6.51 10.58 -2.88
N ILE A 83 5.29 10.54 -3.45
CA ILE A 83 4.19 9.71 -2.93
C ILE A 83 4.49 8.22 -3.14
N ILE A 84 4.95 7.82 -4.33
CA ILE A 84 5.33 6.44 -4.67
C ILE A 84 6.42 5.93 -3.72
N ASN A 85 7.44 6.75 -3.46
CA ASN A 85 8.53 6.42 -2.53
C ASN A 85 8.01 6.27 -1.09
N GLN A 86 7.10 7.12 -0.63
CA GLN A 86 6.49 6.99 0.70
C GLN A 86 5.69 5.69 0.83
N LEU A 87 4.89 5.35 -0.19
CA LEU A 87 4.17 4.07 -0.25
C LEU A 87 5.14 2.89 -0.18
N GLU A 88 6.23 2.93 -0.95
CA GLU A 88 7.24 1.88 -0.97
C GLU A 88 7.91 1.68 0.40
N VAL A 89 8.40 2.77 1.01
CA VAL A 89 9.07 2.72 2.33
C VAL A 89 8.13 2.15 3.39
N MET A 90 6.88 2.60 3.44
CA MET A 90 5.89 2.09 4.37
C MET A 90 5.60 0.60 4.14
N SER A 91 5.40 0.20 2.88
CA SER A 91 5.11 -1.18 2.52
C SER A 91 6.22 -2.15 2.93
N ARG A 92 7.49 -1.75 2.77
CA ARG A 92 8.66 -2.53 3.18
C ARG A 92 8.74 -2.64 4.70
N SER A 93 8.57 -1.51 5.41
CA SER A 93 8.58 -1.52 6.88
C SER A 93 7.50 -2.44 7.47
N LEU A 94 6.37 -2.62 6.79
CA LEU A 94 5.31 -3.53 7.21
C LEU A 94 5.62 -4.99 6.87
N LYS A 95 6.27 -5.24 5.75
CA LYS A 95 6.74 -6.57 5.34
C LYS A 95 7.80 -7.11 6.30
N ASP A 96 8.74 -6.25 6.67
CA ASP A 96 9.88 -6.58 7.53
C ASP A 96 9.52 -6.46 9.02
N SER A 97 8.33 -5.94 9.33
CA SER A 97 7.81 -5.96 10.69
C SER A 97 7.57 -7.43 11.09
N PRO A 98 8.16 -7.92 12.19
CA PRO A 98 7.80 -9.21 12.74
C PRO A 98 6.36 -9.10 13.26
N ILE A 99 5.38 -9.32 12.39
CA ILE A 99 3.98 -9.47 12.77
C ILE A 99 3.95 -10.73 13.64
N GLY A 100 3.93 -10.50 14.96
CA GLY A 100 4.24 -11.46 16.00
C GLY A 100 3.71 -12.88 15.79
N ILE A 101 4.66 -13.82 15.82
CA ILE A 101 4.45 -15.15 16.40
C ILE A 101 4.33 -14.96 17.92
N ILE A 102 3.25 -14.35 18.42
CA ILE A 102 2.87 -14.46 19.84
C ILE A 102 1.34 -14.42 19.93
N ASN A 103 0.73 -15.60 19.81
CA ASN A 103 -0.27 -16.13 20.74
C ASN A 103 -0.67 -17.54 20.27
N GLY A 104 0.28 -18.46 20.35
CA GLY A 104 -0.03 -19.88 20.57
C GLY A 104 0.05 -20.14 22.07
N VAL A 105 -0.92 -19.63 22.83
CA VAL A 105 -1.25 -20.25 24.13
C VAL A 105 -1.90 -21.57 23.76
N THR A 106 -1.12 -22.65 23.68
CA THR A 106 -1.65 -23.99 23.92
C THR A 106 -1.76 -24.12 25.43
N MET A 107 -2.94 -23.79 25.97
CA MET A 107 -3.41 -24.51 27.14
C MET A 107 -3.58 -25.96 26.72
N GLY A 108 -2.87 -26.86 27.40
CA GLY A 108 -2.94 -28.30 27.17
C GLY A 108 -2.15 -29.04 28.23
N PHE A 109 -2.84 -29.28 29.35
CA PHE A 109 -2.66 -30.31 30.39
C PHE A 109 -1.24 -30.69 30.85
#